data_AF-A0A9Q3UXY4-F1
#
_entry.id   AF-A0A9Q3UXY4-F1
#
_cell.length_a   1.000
_cell.length_b   1.000
_cell.length_c   1.000
_cell.angle_alpha   90.00
_cell.angle_beta   90.00
_cell.angle_gamma   90.00
#
_symmetry.space_group_name_H-M   'P 1'
#
loop_
_entity.id
_entity.type
_entity.pdbx_description
1 polymer ?
#
loop_
_entity_poly.entity_id
_entity_poly.type
_entity_poly.pdbx_seq_one_letter_code
_entity_poly.pdbx_strand_id
1 'polypeptide(L)'
;MPDQIPYLPYILSAFIGIGLAAATGFRVFLPMFAVSLASYFQWIPTHESFEWLSGLPALVTTGIATLAEILAYYIPIVDHLLDTVSVPMATIAGSVLFASQFADLGTFPQWGLALIAGGGTAATISSGFAGIRAASTATTGGLGNPVVGTTETAGAGIMTILAMVAPVIAAFLAILTVVAVVILGRKALRKLRKRKEVLNN
;
A
#
# COMPACT_ATOMS: atom_id res chain seq x y z
N MET A 1 21.23 -4.10 24.50
CA MET A 1 22.23 -3.12 24.01
C MET A 1 21.96 -2.59 22.58
N PRO A 2 20.72 -2.44 22.07
CA PRO A 2 20.45 -1.62 20.88
C PRO A 2 20.47 -0.09 21.17
N ASP A 3 20.52 0.31 22.43
CA ASP A 3 20.43 1.71 22.89
C ASP A 3 21.70 2.55 22.63
N GLN A 4 22.73 1.97 22.01
CA GLN A 4 23.99 2.65 21.69
C GLN A 4 24.05 3.19 20.24
N ILE A 5 23.03 2.94 19.41
CA ILE A 5 22.96 3.44 18.04
C ILE A 5 21.77 4.40 17.92
N PRO A 6 21.98 5.72 17.98
CA PRO A 6 20.90 6.71 17.98
C PRO A 6 20.04 6.69 16.69
N TYR A 7 20.51 6.05 15.63
CA TYR A 7 19.84 5.97 14.32
C TYR A 7 19.00 4.71 14.12
N LEU A 8 19.19 3.68 14.96
CA LEU A 8 18.54 2.38 14.79
C LEU A 8 16.99 2.46 14.85
N PRO A 9 16.38 3.28 15.72
CA PRO A 9 14.92 3.44 15.74
C PRO A 9 14.39 4.00 14.41
N TYR A 10 15.07 4.99 13.82
CA TYR A 10 14.66 5.57 12.54
C TYR A 10 14.77 4.60 11.37
N ILE A 11 15.75 3.70 11.39
CA ILE A 11 15.89 2.64 10.37
C ILE A 11 14.73 1.64 10.50
N LEU A 12 14.37 1.25 11.71
CA LEU A 12 13.22 0.37 11.96
C LEU A 12 11.90 1.05 11.54
N SER A 13 11.71 2.33 11.89
CA SER A 13 10.58 3.15 11.44
C SER A 13 10.49 3.20 9.91
N ALA A 14 11.62 3.36 9.21
CA ALA A 14 11.64 3.31 7.75
C ALA A 14 11.17 1.94 7.23
N PHE A 15 11.63 0.85 7.83
CA PHE A 15 11.25 -0.48 7.39
C PHE A 15 9.77 -0.79 7.63
N ILE A 16 9.23 -0.42 8.81
CA ILE A 16 7.79 -0.51 9.10
C ILE A 16 7.01 0.36 8.11
N GLY A 17 7.41 1.62 7.95
CA GLY A 17 6.73 2.59 7.10
C GLY A 17 6.69 2.17 5.63
N ILE A 18 7.81 1.71 5.07
CA ILE A 18 7.88 1.18 3.70
C ILE A 18 7.03 -0.09 3.57
N GLY A 19 7.07 -0.99 4.56
CA GLY A 19 6.27 -2.21 4.55
C GLY A 19 4.76 -1.94 4.57
N LEU A 20 4.31 -1.04 5.45
CA LEU A 20 2.92 -0.60 5.53
C LEU A 20 2.49 0.17 4.28
N ALA A 21 3.34 1.06 3.75
CA ALA A 21 3.09 1.75 2.50
C ALA A 21 2.96 0.77 1.32
N ALA A 22 3.83 -0.23 1.26
CA ALA A 22 3.71 -1.28 0.26
C ALA A 22 2.40 -2.05 0.42
N ALA A 23 2.03 -2.45 1.64
CA ALA A 23 0.74 -3.09 1.93
C ALA A 23 -0.44 -2.25 1.42
N THR A 24 -0.42 -0.92 1.63
CA THR A 24 -1.48 -0.01 1.11
C THR A 24 -1.55 0.03 -0.40
N GLY A 25 -0.45 -0.28 -1.09
CA GLY A 25 -0.42 -0.44 -2.54
C GLY A 25 -1.11 -1.71 -3.05
N PHE A 26 -1.21 -2.76 -2.23
CA PHE A 26 -2.01 -3.96 -2.55
C PHE A 26 -3.49 -3.71 -2.26
N ARG A 27 -3.81 -3.14 -1.09
CA ARG A 27 -5.16 -2.77 -0.67
C ARG A 27 -5.09 -1.51 0.18
N VAL A 28 -5.89 -0.51 -0.12
CA VAL A 28 -5.88 0.80 0.52
C VAL A 28 -6.27 0.68 2.00
N PHE A 29 -7.40 0.02 2.28
CA PHE A 29 -8.06 0.13 3.57
C PHE A 29 -7.64 -0.95 4.55
N LEU A 30 -7.40 -2.17 4.07
CA LEU A 30 -7.02 -3.30 4.94
C LEU A 30 -5.81 -2.99 5.85
N PRO A 31 -4.70 -2.43 5.35
CA PRO A 31 -3.55 -2.09 6.19
C PRO A 31 -3.87 -0.98 7.19
N MET A 32 -4.65 0.03 6.78
CA MET A 32 -5.08 1.10 7.69
C MET A 32 -5.95 0.57 8.82
N PHE A 33 -6.86 -0.35 8.52
CA PHE A 33 -7.68 -1.01 9.52
C PHE A 33 -6.84 -1.84 10.49
N ALA A 34 -5.92 -2.64 9.98
CA ALA A 34 -5.05 -3.46 10.83
C ALA A 34 -4.17 -2.61 11.75
N VAL A 35 -3.61 -1.51 11.26
CA VAL A 35 -2.87 -0.55 12.10
C VAL A 35 -3.78 0.10 13.13
N SER A 36 -4.97 0.57 12.73
CA SER A 36 -5.95 1.17 13.65
C SER A 36 -6.40 0.19 14.73
N LEU A 37 -6.62 -1.08 14.39
CA LEU A 37 -6.99 -2.15 15.32
C LEU A 37 -5.86 -2.44 16.31
N ALA A 38 -4.63 -2.54 15.83
CA ALA A 38 -3.45 -2.76 16.67
C ALA A 38 -3.18 -1.58 17.60
N SER A 39 -3.35 -0.34 17.11
CA SER A 39 -3.30 0.88 17.92
C SER A 39 -4.43 0.95 18.94
N TYR A 40 -5.66 0.56 18.58
CA TYR A 40 -6.81 0.54 19.49
C TYR A 40 -6.58 -0.39 20.68
N PHE A 41 -6.03 -1.58 20.44
CA PHE A 41 -5.65 -2.53 21.50
C PHE A 41 -4.30 -2.22 22.18
N GLN A 42 -3.66 -1.09 21.84
CA GLN A 42 -2.38 -0.65 22.42
C GLN A 42 -1.23 -1.66 22.18
N TRP A 43 -1.30 -2.44 21.08
CA TRP A 43 -0.23 -3.35 20.67
C TRP A 43 0.95 -2.62 20.01
N ILE A 44 0.68 -1.44 19.43
CA ILE A 44 1.69 -0.57 18.81
C ILE A 44 1.57 0.81 19.46
N PRO A 45 2.68 1.45 19.85
CA PRO A 45 2.64 2.84 20.31
C PRO A 45 2.19 3.78 19.19
N THR A 46 1.34 4.74 19.53
CA THR A 46 0.94 5.84 18.65
C THR A 46 1.45 7.16 19.19
N HIS A 47 1.92 8.03 18.29
CA HIS A 47 2.30 9.38 18.65
C HIS A 47 1.05 10.28 18.77
N GLU A 48 1.09 11.34 19.56
CA GLU A 48 -0.03 12.26 19.82
C GLU A 48 -0.70 12.76 18.52
N SER A 49 0.11 13.14 17.53
CA SER A 49 -0.37 13.59 16.21
C SER A 49 -1.11 12.52 15.38
N PHE A 50 -0.95 11.24 15.74
CA PHE A 50 -1.59 10.08 15.09
C PHE A 50 -2.48 9.30 16.05
N GLU A 51 -2.79 9.83 17.23
CA GLU A 51 -3.67 9.18 18.21
C GLU A 51 -5.08 8.93 17.67
N TRP A 52 -5.50 9.72 16.67
CA TRP A 52 -6.75 9.48 15.94
C TRP A 52 -6.82 8.08 15.31
N LEU A 53 -5.69 7.45 14.95
CA LEU A 53 -5.65 6.07 14.45
C LEU A 53 -6.05 5.03 15.52
N SER A 54 -5.80 5.32 16.80
CA SER A 54 -6.26 4.49 17.93
C SER A 54 -7.72 4.76 18.32
N GLY A 55 -8.42 5.70 17.70
CA GLY A 55 -9.81 6.01 18.04
C GLY A 55 -10.81 5.01 17.47
N LEU A 56 -11.90 4.76 18.21
CA LEU A 56 -13.06 3.99 17.70
C LEU A 56 -13.59 4.49 16.34
N PRO A 57 -13.67 5.82 16.06
CA PRO A 57 -14.10 6.28 14.75
C PRO A 57 -13.19 5.81 13.62
N ALA A 58 -11.87 5.92 13.78
CA ALA A 58 -10.93 5.45 12.77
C ALA A 58 -11.03 3.94 12.56
N LEU A 59 -11.15 3.18 13.66
CA LEU A 59 -11.28 1.74 13.61
C LEU A 59 -12.54 1.29 12.86
N VAL A 60 -13.70 1.86 13.21
CA VAL A 60 -14.97 1.52 12.57
C VAL A 60 -14.99 1.96 11.11
N THR A 61 -14.53 3.17 10.80
CA THR A 61 -14.50 3.67 9.42
C THR A 61 -13.56 2.85 8.53
N THR A 62 -12.34 2.57 8.98
CA THR A 62 -11.39 1.73 8.22
C THR A 62 -11.85 0.27 8.15
N GLY A 63 -12.52 -0.25 9.17
CA GLY A 63 -13.12 -1.58 9.17
C GLY A 63 -14.25 -1.72 8.14
N ILE A 64 -15.20 -0.78 8.14
CA ILE A 64 -16.26 -0.73 7.12
C ILE A 64 -15.64 -0.56 5.73
N ALA A 65 -14.65 0.32 5.57
CA ALA A 65 -13.99 0.53 4.29
C ALA A 65 -13.27 -0.72 3.80
N THR A 66 -12.62 -1.49 4.69
CA THR A 66 -11.97 -2.77 4.37
C THR A 66 -13.00 -3.82 3.94
N LEU A 67 -14.13 -3.93 4.65
CA LEU A 67 -15.22 -4.81 4.25
C LEU A 67 -15.77 -4.42 2.88
N ALA A 68 -16.00 -3.13 2.65
CA ALA A 68 -16.42 -2.62 1.34
C ALA A 68 -15.37 -2.93 0.26
N GLU A 69 -14.08 -2.78 0.55
CA GLU A 69 -12.97 -3.08 -0.35
C GLU A 69 -12.96 -4.55 -0.78
N ILE A 70 -13.21 -5.47 0.15
CA ILE A 70 -13.25 -6.91 -0.12
C ILE A 70 -14.55 -7.28 -0.86
N LEU A 71 -15.68 -6.70 -0.44
CA LEU A 71 -16.99 -6.98 -1.00
C LEU A 71 -17.22 -6.35 -2.39
N ALA A 72 -16.50 -5.28 -2.72
CA ALA A 72 -16.62 -4.58 -3.99
C ALA A 72 -16.43 -5.50 -5.20
N TYR A 73 -15.58 -6.53 -5.07
CA TYR A 73 -15.34 -7.52 -6.12
C TYR A 73 -16.59 -8.34 -6.50
N TYR A 74 -17.61 -8.34 -5.64
CA TYR A 74 -18.89 -9.00 -5.91
C TYR A 74 -19.95 -8.05 -6.48
N ILE A 75 -19.69 -6.73 -6.51
CA ILE A 75 -20.61 -5.70 -7.01
C ILE A 75 -19.92 -4.87 -8.12
N PRO A 76 -20.16 -5.17 -9.41
CA PRO A 76 -19.40 -4.61 -10.53
C PRO A 76 -19.30 -3.08 -10.58
N ILE A 77 -20.36 -2.37 -10.19
CA ILE A 77 -20.39 -0.89 -10.19
C ILE A 77 -19.46 -0.32 -9.11
N VAL A 78 -19.45 -0.94 -7.94
CA VAL A 78 -18.63 -0.50 -6.80
C VAL A 78 -17.15 -0.79 -7.07
N ASP A 79 -16.86 -1.95 -7.67
CA ASP A 79 -15.52 -2.34 -8.15
C ASP A 79 -14.92 -1.29 -9.10
N HIS A 80 -15.66 -0.88 -10.13
CA HIS A 80 -15.15 0.09 -11.11
C HIS A 80 -14.83 1.47 -10.50
N LEU A 81 -15.66 1.93 -9.56
CA LEU A 81 -15.42 3.20 -8.88
C LEU A 81 -14.20 3.11 -7.97
N LEU A 82 -14.10 2.07 -7.14
CA LEU A 82 -12.97 1.86 -6.24
C LEU A 82 -11.66 1.68 -7.01
N ASP A 83 -11.70 0.99 -8.14
CA ASP A 83 -10.52 0.78 -8.99
C ASP A 83 -9.98 2.09 -9.56
N THR A 84 -10.88 2.97 -9.99
CA THR A 84 -10.51 4.28 -10.54
C THR A 84 -9.79 5.15 -9.51
N VAL A 85 -10.21 5.10 -8.25
CA VAL A 85 -9.64 5.91 -7.17
C VAL A 85 -8.61 5.18 -6.32
N SER A 86 -8.38 3.88 -6.57
CA SER A 86 -7.51 3.03 -5.75
C SER A 86 -6.08 3.56 -5.66
N VAL A 87 -5.49 4.00 -6.78
CA VAL A 87 -4.11 4.52 -6.83
C VAL A 87 -3.94 5.80 -6.01
N PRO A 88 -4.74 6.88 -6.21
CA PRO A 88 -4.60 8.09 -5.39
C PRO A 88 -4.92 7.82 -3.93
N MET A 89 -5.91 6.98 -3.64
CA MET A 89 -6.25 6.57 -2.27
C MET A 89 -5.10 5.81 -1.59
N ALA A 90 -4.50 4.84 -2.28
CA ALA A 90 -3.33 4.09 -1.80
C ALA A 90 -2.15 5.04 -1.53
N THR A 91 -1.94 6.02 -2.41
CA THR A 91 -0.88 7.02 -2.24
C THR A 91 -1.07 7.82 -0.96
N ILE A 92 -2.29 8.26 -0.68
CA ILE A 92 -2.64 9.00 0.54
C ILE A 92 -2.47 8.10 1.77
N ALA A 93 -3.09 6.91 1.76
CA ALA A 93 -3.03 5.96 2.86
C ALA A 93 -1.58 5.55 3.20
N GLY A 94 -0.78 5.21 2.18
CA GLY A 94 0.62 4.85 2.34
C GLY A 94 1.48 6.00 2.85
N SER A 95 1.18 7.24 2.43
CA SER A 95 1.83 8.43 2.98
C SER A 95 1.50 8.60 4.46
N VAL A 96 0.23 8.48 4.84
CA VAL A 96 -0.22 8.62 6.24
C VAL A 96 0.39 7.55 7.15
N LEU A 97 0.39 6.29 6.73
CA LEU A 97 0.99 5.19 7.51
C LEU A 97 2.51 5.29 7.59
N PHE A 98 3.17 5.83 6.57
CA PHE A 98 4.60 6.11 6.66
C PHE A 98 4.87 7.29 7.60
N ALA A 99 4.09 8.36 7.49
CA ALA A 99 4.22 9.57 8.31
C ALA A 99 4.07 9.27 9.81
N SER A 100 3.23 8.29 10.17
CA SER A 100 3.05 7.88 11.56
C SER A 100 4.29 7.26 12.20
N GLN A 101 5.24 6.76 11.39
CA GLN A 101 6.50 6.19 11.89
C GLN A 101 7.59 7.23 12.17
N PHE A 102 7.39 8.48 11.74
CA PHE A 102 8.37 9.57 11.79
C PHE A 102 7.83 10.85 12.42
N ALA A 103 6.88 10.74 13.35
CA ALA A 103 6.24 11.88 14.00
C ALA A 103 7.22 12.83 14.71
N ASP A 104 8.41 12.34 15.10
CA ASP A 104 9.40 13.10 15.85
C ASP A 104 10.39 13.90 14.98
N LEU A 105 10.40 13.71 13.65
CA LEU A 105 11.38 14.35 12.74
C LEU A 105 11.03 15.81 12.35
N GLY A 106 9.92 16.34 12.86
CA GLY A 106 9.37 17.64 12.48
C GLY A 106 8.58 17.59 11.17
N THR A 107 7.71 18.58 10.96
CA THR A 107 6.66 18.55 9.92
C THR A 107 7.21 18.37 8.50
N PHE A 108 8.26 19.09 8.12
CA PHE A 108 8.78 19.04 6.75
C PHE A 108 9.46 17.70 6.41
N PRO A 109 10.45 17.21 7.17
CA PRO A 109 11.07 15.91 6.88
C PRO A 109 10.08 14.75 6.96
N GLN A 110 9.17 14.77 7.93
CA GLN A 110 8.14 13.73 8.11
C GLN A 110 7.26 13.60 6.86
N TRP A 111 6.64 14.70 6.42
CA TRP A 111 5.74 14.65 5.27
C TRP A 111 6.48 14.52 3.93
N GLY A 112 7.70 15.06 3.83
CA GLY A 112 8.56 14.87 2.66
C GLY A 112 8.89 13.39 2.44
N LEU A 113 9.33 12.69 3.50
CA LEU A 113 9.58 11.25 3.43
C LEU A 113 8.28 10.46 3.24
N ALA A 114 7.20 10.84 3.92
CA ALA A 114 5.90 10.19 3.78
C ALA A 114 5.40 10.20 2.34
N LEU A 115 5.44 11.34 1.67
CA LEU A 115 4.95 11.46 0.28
C LEU A 115 5.87 10.72 -0.71
N ILE A 116 7.18 10.83 -0.54
CA ILE A 116 8.16 10.22 -1.46
C ILE A 116 8.25 8.71 -1.22
N ALA A 117 8.58 8.29 -0.01
CA ALA A 117 8.81 6.90 0.33
C ALA A 117 7.51 6.15 0.60
N GLY A 118 6.58 6.74 1.35
CA GLY A 118 5.27 6.12 1.61
C GLY A 118 4.37 6.15 0.39
N GLY A 119 3.95 7.34 -0.02
CA GLY A 119 3.08 7.56 -1.17
C GLY A 119 3.65 6.98 -2.46
N GLY A 120 4.94 7.22 -2.75
CA GLY A 120 5.60 6.67 -3.94
C GLY A 120 5.62 5.13 -3.98
N THR A 121 5.85 4.47 -2.84
CA THR A 121 5.80 3.00 -2.76
C THR A 121 4.39 2.48 -3.01
N ALA A 122 3.39 3.04 -2.32
CA ALA A 122 2.00 2.66 -2.46
C ALA A 122 1.46 2.89 -3.88
N ALA A 123 1.73 4.07 -4.45
CA ALA A 123 1.34 4.43 -5.81
C ALA A 123 1.94 3.48 -6.84
N THR A 124 3.23 3.13 -6.69
CA THR A 124 3.91 2.22 -7.61
C THR A 124 3.26 0.85 -7.59
N ILE A 125 3.07 0.24 -6.42
CA ILE A 125 2.48 -1.10 -6.31
C ILE A 125 1.03 -1.10 -6.79
N SER A 126 0.22 -0.13 -6.37
CA SER A 126 -1.19 -0.01 -6.76
C SER A 126 -1.35 0.17 -8.28
N SER A 127 -0.49 0.98 -8.91
CA SER A 127 -0.47 1.12 -10.37
C SER A 127 -0.13 -0.19 -11.10
N GLY A 128 0.72 -1.03 -10.49
CA GLY A 128 1.05 -2.36 -10.99
C GLY A 128 -0.18 -3.26 -11.03
N PHE A 129 -0.95 -3.31 -9.94
CA PHE A 129 -2.18 -4.10 -9.88
C PHE A 129 -3.29 -3.55 -10.78
N ALA A 130 -3.44 -2.23 -10.89
CA ALA A 130 -4.33 -1.63 -11.86
C ALA A 130 -3.99 -2.10 -13.29
N GLY A 131 -2.69 -2.17 -13.63
CA GLY A 131 -2.22 -2.73 -14.90
C GLY A 131 -2.52 -4.23 -15.07
N ILE A 132 -2.35 -5.04 -14.02
CA ILE A 132 -2.68 -6.48 -14.04
C ILE A 132 -4.17 -6.70 -14.27
N ARG A 133 -5.04 -5.94 -13.59
CA ARG A 133 -6.49 -6.02 -13.76
C ARG A 133 -6.91 -5.57 -15.16
N ALA A 134 -6.34 -4.49 -15.69
CA ALA A 134 -6.59 -4.07 -17.08
C ALA A 134 -6.20 -5.17 -18.09
N ALA A 135 -5.06 -5.84 -17.87
CA ALA A 135 -4.63 -6.96 -18.71
C ALA A 135 -5.53 -8.19 -18.57
N SER A 136 -5.98 -8.52 -17.35
CA SER A 136 -6.93 -9.59 -17.06
C SER A 136 -8.27 -9.34 -17.75
N THR A 137 -8.84 -8.14 -17.61
CA THR A 137 -10.06 -7.74 -18.32
C THR A 137 -9.91 -7.86 -19.83
N ALA A 138 -8.78 -7.42 -20.40
CA ALA A 138 -8.55 -7.49 -21.83
C ALA A 138 -8.37 -8.92 -22.38
N THR A 139 -7.91 -9.87 -21.56
CA THR A 139 -7.59 -11.24 -22.01
C THR A 139 -8.64 -12.27 -21.63
N THR A 140 -9.35 -12.09 -20.51
CA THR A 140 -10.32 -13.07 -19.99
C THR A 140 -11.73 -12.49 -19.87
N GLY A 141 -11.98 -11.26 -20.35
CA GLY A 141 -13.27 -10.58 -20.18
C GLY A 141 -13.62 -10.26 -18.71
N GLY A 142 -12.62 -10.16 -17.84
CA GLY A 142 -12.79 -9.81 -16.42
C GLY A 142 -12.94 -11.00 -15.47
N LEU A 143 -13.04 -12.23 -15.99
CA LEU A 143 -13.14 -13.46 -15.17
C LEU A 143 -11.91 -13.70 -14.26
N GLY A 144 -10.73 -13.17 -14.60
CA GLY A 144 -9.53 -13.27 -13.77
C GLY A 144 -9.45 -12.26 -12.63
N ASN A 145 -10.29 -11.22 -12.62
CA ASN A 145 -10.19 -10.13 -11.64
C ASN A 145 -10.46 -10.58 -10.19
N PRO A 146 -11.38 -11.52 -9.90
CA PRO A 146 -11.53 -12.05 -8.54
C PRO A 146 -10.27 -12.74 -8.00
N VAL A 147 -9.51 -13.43 -8.86
CA VAL A 147 -8.25 -14.07 -8.48
C VAL A 147 -7.21 -13.01 -8.13
N VAL A 148 -7.09 -11.97 -8.97
CA VAL A 148 -6.20 -10.83 -8.71
C VAL A 148 -6.59 -10.14 -7.40
N GLY A 149 -7.87 -9.85 -7.20
CA GLY A 149 -8.42 -9.27 -5.98
C GLY A 149 -8.09 -10.07 -4.72
N THR A 150 -8.20 -11.39 -4.80
CA THR A 150 -7.86 -12.28 -3.68
C THR A 150 -6.37 -12.23 -3.38
N THR A 151 -5.52 -12.22 -4.40
CA THR A 151 -4.06 -12.08 -4.22
C THR A 151 -3.68 -10.72 -3.64
N GLU A 152 -4.39 -9.65 -4.02
CA GLU A 152 -4.23 -8.31 -3.44
C GLU A 152 -4.58 -8.31 -1.95
N THR A 153 -5.73 -8.87 -1.56
CA THR A 153 -6.15 -8.94 -0.14
C THR A 153 -5.20 -9.78 0.69
N ALA A 154 -4.84 -10.97 0.22
CA ALA A 154 -3.91 -11.84 0.92
C ALA A 154 -2.53 -11.19 1.04
N GLY A 155 -2.03 -10.60 -0.05
CA GLY A 155 -0.77 -9.87 -0.08
C GLY A 155 -0.75 -8.69 0.89
N ALA A 156 -1.82 -7.88 0.92
CA ALA A 156 -1.96 -6.77 1.85
C ALA A 156 -1.93 -7.24 3.31
N GLY A 157 -2.74 -8.25 3.66
CA GLY A 157 -2.78 -8.78 5.02
C GLY A 157 -1.45 -9.35 5.49
N ILE A 158 -0.81 -10.17 4.65
CA ILE A 158 0.52 -10.74 4.94
C ILE A 158 1.54 -9.61 5.11
N MET A 159 1.55 -8.65 4.18
CA MET A 159 2.52 -7.56 4.18
C MET A 159 2.35 -6.64 5.40
N THR A 160 1.11 -6.34 5.81
CA THR A 160 0.84 -5.54 7.01
C THR A 160 1.33 -6.24 8.27
N ILE A 161 1.01 -7.53 8.42
CA ILE A 161 1.47 -8.31 9.58
C ILE A 161 2.99 -8.39 9.60
N LEU A 162 3.62 -8.67 8.45
CA LEU A 162 5.08 -8.69 8.35
C LEU A 162 5.69 -7.33 8.67
N ALA A 163 5.09 -6.22 8.22
CA ALA A 163 5.59 -4.88 8.51
C ALA A 163 5.60 -4.59 10.01
N MET A 164 4.62 -5.11 10.76
CA MET A 164 4.54 -4.94 12.22
C MET A 164 5.46 -5.90 12.99
N VAL A 165 5.55 -7.16 12.58
CA VAL A 165 6.25 -8.21 13.35
C VAL A 165 7.70 -8.40 12.91
N ALA A 166 7.98 -8.29 11.61
CA ALA A 166 9.30 -8.50 11.01
C ALA A 166 9.63 -7.39 9.98
N PRO A 167 9.85 -6.14 10.43
CA PRO A 167 9.93 -4.97 9.54
C PRO A 167 11.01 -5.10 8.47
N VAL A 168 12.15 -5.71 8.80
CA VAL A 168 13.25 -5.91 7.85
C VAL A 168 12.83 -6.79 6.67
N ILE A 169 12.09 -7.88 6.93
CA ILE A 169 11.59 -8.78 5.90
C ILE A 169 10.56 -8.05 5.05
N ALA A 170 9.64 -7.31 5.68
CA ALA A 170 8.65 -6.51 4.98
C ALA A 170 9.31 -5.47 4.07
N ALA A 171 10.29 -4.70 4.55
CA ALA A 171 10.99 -3.71 3.74
C ALA A 171 11.67 -4.36 2.52
N PHE A 172 12.30 -5.52 2.69
CA PHE A 172 12.90 -6.25 1.57
C PHE A 172 11.86 -6.68 0.53
N LEU A 173 10.75 -7.26 0.96
CA LEU A 173 9.65 -7.67 0.08
C LEU A 173 8.98 -6.48 -0.62
N ALA A 174 8.86 -5.34 0.08
CA ALA A 174 8.33 -4.10 -0.48
C ALA A 174 9.20 -3.62 -1.64
N ILE A 175 10.52 -3.52 -1.40
CA ILE A 175 11.49 -3.10 -2.41
C ILE A 175 11.46 -4.08 -3.60
N LEU A 176 11.44 -5.38 -3.34
CA LEU A 176 11.35 -6.40 -4.38
C LEU A 176 10.09 -6.21 -5.24
N THR A 177 8.95 -5.97 -4.61
CA THR A 177 7.68 -5.74 -5.30
C THR A 177 7.71 -4.47 -6.14
N VAL A 178 8.22 -3.36 -5.59
CA VAL A 178 8.39 -2.09 -6.32
C VAL A 178 9.29 -2.30 -7.54
N VAL A 179 10.45 -2.93 -7.37
CA VAL A 179 11.39 -3.21 -8.47
C VAL A 179 10.74 -4.08 -9.54
N ALA A 180 10.01 -5.13 -9.15
CA ALA A 180 9.29 -5.99 -10.07
C ALA A 180 8.25 -5.20 -10.88
N VAL A 181 7.41 -4.39 -10.23
CA VAL A 181 6.40 -3.57 -10.88
C VAL A 181 7.03 -2.58 -11.86
N VAL A 182 8.12 -1.90 -11.47
CA VAL A 182 8.81 -0.92 -12.33
C VAL A 182 9.43 -1.61 -13.55
N ILE A 183 10.10 -2.76 -13.38
CA ILE A 183 10.72 -3.49 -14.49
C ILE A 183 9.65 -4.01 -15.46
N LEU A 184 8.60 -4.65 -14.95
CA LEU A 184 7.52 -5.22 -15.76
C LEU A 184 6.73 -4.12 -16.47
N GLY A 185 6.40 -3.03 -15.76
CA GLY A 185 5.74 -1.85 -16.33
C GLY A 185 6.56 -1.20 -17.45
N ARG A 186 7.87 -0.99 -17.25
CA ARG A 186 8.76 -0.48 -18.30
C ARG A 186 8.82 -1.40 -19.52
N LYS A 187 8.87 -2.73 -19.32
CA LYS A 187 8.85 -3.71 -20.42
C LYS A 187 7.53 -3.65 -21.20
N ALA A 188 6.39 -3.58 -20.50
CA ALA A 188 5.08 -3.46 -21.12
C ALA A 188 4.95 -2.17 -21.95
N LEU A 189 5.33 -1.01 -21.39
CA LEU A 189 5.30 0.27 -22.08
C LEU A 189 6.18 0.29 -23.34
N ARG A 190 7.38 -0.31 -23.27
CA ARG A 190 8.27 -0.44 -24.44
C ARG A 190 7.65 -1.30 -25.54
N LYS A 191 6.97 -2.40 -25.19
CA LYS A 191 6.30 -3.29 -26.16
C LYS A 191 5.13 -2.59 -26.86
N LEU A 192 4.36 -1.80 -26.12
CA LEU A 192 3.26 -1.00 -26.67
C LEU A 192 3.77 0.09 -27.63
N ARG A 193 4.84 0.80 -27.25
CA ARG A 193 5.49 1.80 -28.13
C ARG A 193 5.96 1.21 -29.45
N LYS A 194 6.68 0.09 -29.42
CA LYS A 194 7.14 -0.62 -30.63
C LYS A 194 5.99 -1.06 -31.53
N ARG A 195 4.89 -1.56 -30.97
CA ARG A 195 3.70 -1.94 -31.77
C ARG A 195 3.07 -0.73 -32.47
N LYS A 196 3.02 0.43 -31.79
CA LYS A 196 2.47 1.66 -32.36
C LYS A 196 3.33 2.20 -33.51
N GLU A 197 4.66 2.08 -33.40
CA GLU A 197 5.59 2.43 -34.48
C GLU A 197 5.45 1.51 -35.71
N VAL A 198 5.20 0.21 -35.51
CA VAL A 198 4.97 -0.74 -36.62
C VAL A 198 3.62 -0.51 -37.31
N LEU A 199 2.58 -0.09 -36.58
CA LEU A 199 1.24 0.17 -37.14
C LEU A 199 1.15 1.51 -37.90
N ASN A 200 2.11 2.42 -37.68
CA ASN A 200 2.15 3.75 -38.30
C ASN A 200 3.10 3.82 -39.52
N ASN A 201 3.78 2.73 -39.88
CA ASN A 201 4.59 2.58 -41.09
C ASN A 201 3.89 1.62 -42.06
#